data_AF-A0A2Z6AIG4-F1
#
_entry.id   AF-A0A2Z6AIG4-F1
#
_cell.length_a   1.000
_cell.length_b   1.000
_cell.length_c   1.000
_cell.angle_alpha   90.00
_cell.angle_beta   90.00
_cell.angle_gamma   90.00
#
_symmetry.space_group_name_H-M   'P 1'
#
loop_
_entity.id
_entity.type
_entity.pdbx_description
1 polymer ?
#
loop_
_entity_poly.entity_id
_entity_poly.type
_entity_poly.pdbx_seq_one_letter_code
_entity_poly.pdbx_strand_id
1 'polypeptide(L)' 'MPEEVRAALERFHAFLNKHSGEGALDAETGFTVDDGMMLANEVEVALSRMRPADGQPI' A
#
# COMPACT_ATOMS: atom_id res chain seq x y z
N MET A 1 9.81 -8.55 -0.16
CA MET A 1 9.48 -7.26 0.45
C MET A 1 10.57 -6.91 1.45
N PRO A 2 11.26 -5.77 1.28
CA PRO A 2 12.14 -5.23 2.31
C PRO A 2 11.33 -4.99 3.58
N GLU A 3 11.85 -5.36 4.76
CA GLU A 3 11.12 -5.25 6.02
C GLU A 3 10.66 -3.83 6.33
N GLU A 4 11.46 -2.83 5.95
CA GLU A 4 11.13 -1.41 6.09
C GLU A 4 9.90 -1.00 5.28
N VAL A 5 9.75 -1.52 4.06
CA VAL A 5 8.61 -1.20 3.19
C VAL A 5 7.34 -1.86 3.70
N ARG A 6 7.45 -3.10 4.21
CA ARG A 6 6.32 -3.77 4.86
C ARG A 6 5.87 -3.00 6.10
N ALA A 7 6.80 -2.59 6.97
CA ALA A 7 6.48 -1.80 8.15
C ALA A 7 5.85 -0.44 7.81
N ALA A 8 6.28 0.19 6.71
CA ALA A 8 5.69 1.43 6.21
C ALA A 8 4.24 1.21 5.73
N LEU A 9 3.98 0.13 4.98
CA LEU A 9 2.63 -0.21 4.54
C LEU A 9 1.70 -0.56 5.70
N GLU A 10 2.16 -1.30 6.70
CA GLU A 10 1.36 -1.59 7.90
C GLU A 10 0.93 -0.30 8.63
N ARG A 11 1.83 0.69 8.74
CA ARG A 11 1.50 2.01 9.31
C ARG A 11 0.54 2.80 8.42
N PHE A 12 0.71 2.72 7.11
CA PHE A 12 -0.16 3.40 6.16
C PHE A 12 -1.58 2.81 6.18
N HIS A 13 -1.73 1.49 6.24
CA HIS A 13 -3.02 0.83 6.40
C HIS A 13 -3.69 1.23 7.72
N ALA A 14 -2.94 1.32 8.81
CA ALA A 14 -3.46 1.79 10.10
C ALA A 14 -3.95 3.25 10.04
N PHE A 15 -3.23 4.12 9.32
CA PHE A 15 -3.66 5.49 9.07
C PHE A 15 -4.98 5.52 8.29
N LEU A 16 -5.06 4.84 7.15
CA LEU A 16 -6.28 4.79 6.32
C LEU A 16 -7.48 4.23 7.10
N ASN A 17 -7.28 3.20 7.90
CA ASN A 17 -8.34 2.60 8.72
C ASN A 17 -8.88 3.57 9.78
N LYS A 18 -8.00 4.37 10.40
CA LYS A 18 -8.39 5.41 11.35
C LYS A 18 -9.28 6.48 10.72
N HIS A 19 -9.08 6.76 9.44
CA HIS A 19 -9.78 7.81 8.70
C HIS A 19 -10.90 7.28 7.78
N SER A 20 -11.25 5.99 7.85
CA SER A 20 -12.24 5.32 6.98
C SER A 20 -13.67 5.86 7.07
N GLY A 21 -13.96 6.75 8.03
CA GLY A 21 -15.24 7.45 8.14
C GLY A 21 -15.27 8.86 7.55
N GLU A 22 -14.12 9.38 7.09
CA GLU A 22 -14.01 10.69 6.46
C GLU A 22 -14.18 10.53 4.94
N GLY A 23 -15.03 11.37 4.33
CA GLY A 23 -15.35 11.25 2.90
C GLY A 23 -14.12 11.39 2.00
N ALA A 24 -13.32 12.45 2.22
CA ALA A 24 -12.04 12.66 1.56
C ALA A 24 -10.96 12.92 2.61
N LEU A 25 -9.81 12.26 2.46
CA LEU A 25 -8.60 12.51 3.24
C LEU A 25 -7.95 13.84 2.86
N ASP A 26 -8.06 14.18 1.57
CA ASP A 26 -7.61 15.46 1.04
C ASP A 26 -8.74 16.09 0.22
N ALA A 27 -9.24 17.23 0.70
CA ALA A 27 -10.37 17.91 0.08
C ALA A 27 -10.00 18.67 -1.20
N GLU A 28 -8.71 18.99 -1.42
CA GLU A 28 -8.25 19.71 -2.61
C GLU A 28 -8.19 18.78 -3.83
N THR A 29 -7.67 17.56 -3.64
CA THR A 29 -7.54 16.54 -4.68
C THR A 29 -8.74 15.59 -4.74
N GLY A 30 -9.55 15.54 -3.69
CA GLY A 30 -10.63 14.56 -3.53
C GLY A 30 -10.12 13.16 -3.16
N PHE A 31 -8.86 13.04 -2.75
CA PHE A 31 -8.24 11.76 -2.40
C PHE A 31 -8.98 11.09 -1.23
N THR A 32 -9.43 9.87 -1.45
CA THR A 32 -10.22 9.11 -0.48
C THR A 32 -9.39 8.01 0.18
N VAL A 33 -9.97 7.40 1.22
CA VAL A 33 -9.42 6.20 1.83
C VAL A 33 -9.33 5.03 0.84
N ASP A 34 -10.28 4.94 -0.09
CA ASP A 34 -10.30 3.90 -1.12
C ASP A 34 -9.12 4.06 -2.09
N ASP A 35 -8.82 5.29 -2.50
CA ASP A 35 -7.63 5.60 -3.31
C ASP A 35 -6.34 5.22 -2.59
N GLY A 36 -6.26 5.50 -1.28
CA GLY A 36 -5.14 5.08 -0.44
C GLY A 36 -4.98 3.57 -0.36
N MET A 37 -6.08 2.83 -0.17
CA MET A 37 -6.07 1.37 -0.14
C MET A 37 -5.65 0.78 -1.49
N MET A 38 -6.10 1.37 -2.59
CA MET A 38 -5.71 0.99 -3.94
C MET A 38 -4.20 1.15 -4.16
N LEU A 39 -3.64 2.32 -3.83
CA LEU A 39 -2.21 2.59 -3.95
C LEU A 39 -1.36 1.65 -3.10
N ALA A 40 -1.80 1.36 -1.87
CA ALA A 40 -1.08 0.43 -1.00
C ALA A 40 -1.00 -0.97 -1.63
N ASN A 41 -2.12 -1.47 -2.17
CA ASN A 41 -2.17 -2.74 -2.87
C ASN A 41 -1.32 -2.74 -4.16
N GLU A 42 -1.28 -1.65 -4.92
CA GLU A 42 -0.42 -1.52 -6.10
C GLU A 42 1.07 -1.64 -5.74
N VAL A 43 1.49 -1.03 -4.63
CA VAL A 43 2.86 -1.14 -4.12
C VAL A 43 3.17 -2.59 -3.69
N GLU A 44 2.24 -3.27 -3.01
CA GLU A 44 2.41 -4.69 -2.64
C GLU A 44 2.56 -5.61 -3.86
N VAL A 45 1.75 -5.38 -4.90
CA VAL A 45 1.81 -6.12 -6.16
C VAL A 45 3.11 -5.84 -6.90
N ALA A 46 3.54 -4.57 -6.98
CA ALA A 46 4.80 -4.19 -7.61
C ALA A 46 6.01 -4.84 -6.91
N LEU A 47 6.02 -4.84 -5.58
CA LEU A 47 7.08 -5.48 -4.79
C LEU A 47 7.08 -7.00 -4.92
N SER A 48 5.91 -7.61 -5.06
CA SER A 48 5.78 -9.05 -5.31
C SER A 48 6.33 -9.43 -6.68
N ARG A 49 6.17 -8.57 -7.69
CA ARG A 49 6.75 -8.74 -9.03
C ARG A 49 8.26 -8.48 -9.06
N MET A 50 8.76 -7.60 -8.20
CA MET A 50 10.19 -7.29 -8.10
C MET A 50 10.99 -8.34 -7.33
N ARG A 51 10.37 -9.27 -6.60
CA ARG A 51 11.07 -10.48 -6.17
C ARG A 51 11.30 -11.33 -7.44
N PRO A 52 12.54 -11.47 -7.93
CA PRO A 52 12.80 -12.53 -8.89
C PRO A 52 12.43 -13.84 -8.21
N ALA A 53 11.97 -14.81 -9.01
CA ALA A 53 11.85 -16.20 -8.57
C ALA A 53 13.25 -16.70 -8.20
N ASP A 54 13.70 -16.41 -6.99
CA ASP A 54 14.95 -16.90 -6.42
C ASP A 54 14.74 -18.40 -6.15
N GLY A 55 15.03 -19.23 -7.16
CA GLY A 55 14.93 -20.68 -7.04
C GLY A 55 14.44 -21.47 -8.25
N GLN A 56 14.53 -20.99 -9.50
CA GLN A 56 14.43 -21.92 -10.64
C GLN A 56 15.82 -22.52 -10.94
N PRO A 57 16.10 -23.79 -10.59
CA PRO A 57 17.25 -24.49 -11.16
C PRO A 57 17.01 -24.70 -12.66
N ILE A 58 18.01 -24.34 -13.46
CA ILE A 58 18.13 -24.74 -14.88
C ILE A 58 18.44 -26.24 -14.99
#